data_AF-K0RGE3-F1
#
_entry.id   AF-K0RGE3-F1
#
_cell.length_a   1.000
_cell.length_b   1.000
_cell.length_c   1.000
_cell.angle_alpha   90.00
_cell.angle_beta   90.00
_cell.angle_gamma   90.00
#
_symmetry.space_group_name_H-M   'P 1'
#
loop_
_entity.id
_entity.type
_entity.pdbx_description
1 polymer ?
#
loop_
_entity_poly.entity_id
_entity_poly.type
_entity_poly.pdbx_seq_one_letter_code
_entity_poly.pdbx_strand_id
1 'polypeptide(L)'
;HGQYTRTIDLERYIKDGIRHICDESSYEIISDEQGAEDIAALDSEILKWLHVNEDCGSLIHALGKWVNEMLQPIMLTQKTYFKNTPELINLLRELGPIPSNTSIFTYDAIKMYPSIETEACLERLAAYLRRPETQAEITHYHPDALIEALGLVMRNNRFKFGDVLVKQIKGIAMGMSPAPPIPNLYVAIHEEEEVLQYLACNWLLFLKRFIDDGIGIWLHHPDPAEDERRWKEF
;
A
#
# COMPACT_ATOMS: atom_id res chain seq x y z
N HIS A 1 -1.31 20.66 27.85
CA HIS A 1 -1.53 20.27 26.45
C HIS A 1 -0.15 20.03 25.84
N GLY A 2 0.32 18.78 25.81
CA GLY A 2 1.64 18.42 25.28
C GLY A 2 1.46 17.57 24.03
N GLN A 3 1.87 18.09 22.88
CA GLN A 3 1.98 17.32 21.64
C GLN A 3 3.11 16.30 21.81
N TYR A 4 2.77 15.02 21.90
CA TYR A 4 3.76 13.95 21.77
C TYR A 4 4.05 13.73 20.28
N THR A 5 5.03 14.46 19.76
CA THR A 5 5.65 14.08 18.49
C THR A 5 6.52 12.87 18.79
N ARG A 6 6.07 11.66 18.40
CA ARG A 6 6.93 10.46 18.40
C ARG A 6 7.93 10.61 17.25
N THR A 7 9.01 11.35 17.47
CA THR A 7 10.17 11.30 16.58
C THR A 7 10.86 9.95 16.81
N ILE A 8 11.00 9.16 15.73
CA ILE A 8 11.88 7.99 15.75
C ILE A 8 13.29 8.52 15.94
N ASP A 9 13.99 8.00 16.96
CA ASP A 9 15.39 8.31 17.20
C ASP A 9 16.22 8.03 15.94
N LEU A 10 17.07 8.98 15.54
CA LEU A 10 17.85 8.90 14.31
C LEU A 10 18.73 7.65 14.28
N GLU A 11 19.30 7.27 15.43
CA GLU A 11 20.08 6.03 15.54
C GLU A 11 19.22 4.80 15.28
N ARG A 12 17.99 4.77 15.80
CA ARG A 12 17.05 3.68 15.56
C ARG A 12 16.60 3.63 14.10
N TYR A 13 16.32 4.79 13.49
CA TYR A 13 15.99 4.89 12.06
C TYR A 13 17.13 4.38 11.17
N ILE A 14 18.38 4.76 11.47
CA ILE A 14 19.57 4.27 10.76
C ILE A 14 19.71 2.75 10.94
N LYS A 15 19.52 2.24 12.16
CA LYS A 15 19.67 0.82 12.46
C LYS A 15 18.60 -0.05 11.80
N ASP A 16 17.35 0.44 11.80
CA ASP A 16 16.23 -0.21 11.13
C ASP A 16 16.40 -0.13 9.60
N GLY A 17 16.88 1.00 9.07
CA GLY A 17 17.23 1.16 7.65
C GLY A 17 18.34 0.21 7.19
N ILE A 18 19.44 0.10 7.97
CA ILE A 18 20.54 -0.84 7.68
C ILE A 18 20.04 -2.28 7.70
N ARG A 19 19.28 -2.68 8.73
CA ARG A 19 18.69 -4.02 8.81
C ARG A 19 17.83 -4.31 7.57
N HIS A 20 17.12 -3.31 7.08
CA HIS A 20 16.25 -3.47 5.94
C HIS A 20 17.01 -3.60 4.62
N ILE A 21 18.06 -2.79 4.42
CA ILE A 21 18.91 -2.80 3.22
C ILE A 21 19.75 -4.08 3.15
N CYS A 22 20.14 -4.65 4.29
CA CYS A 22 20.85 -5.92 4.36
C CYS A 22 19.97 -7.15 4.11
N ASP A 23 18.68 -6.99 3.82
CA ASP A 23 17.82 -8.10 3.39
C ASP A 23 18.04 -8.40 1.90
N GLU A 24 18.93 -9.36 1.63
CA GLU A 24 19.28 -9.84 0.28
C GLU A 24 18.09 -10.44 -0.49
N SER A 25 16.97 -10.74 0.19
CA SER A 25 15.74 -11.19 -0.50
C SER A 25 14.91 -10.03 -1.05
N SER A 26 15.19 -8.81 -0.63
CA SER A 26 14.45 -7.59 -0.97
C SER A 26 15.30 -6.56 -1.74
N TYR A 27 16.62 -6.54 -1.53
CA TYR A 27 17.53 -5.54 -2.08
C TYR A 27 18.82 -6.14 -2.65
N GLU A 28 19.32 -5.51 -3.71
CA GLU A 28 20.59 -5.81 -4.37
C GLU A 28 21.50 -4.58 -4.32
N ILE A 29 22.74 -4.76 -3.87
CA ILE A 29 23.77 -3.70 -3.92
C ILE A 29 24.37 -3.67 -5.33
N ILE A 30 24.36 -2.51 -5.96
CA ILE A 30 24.87 -2.31 -7.32
C ILE A 30 26.08 -1.36 -7.32
N SER A 31 26.94 -1.49 -8.33
CA SER A 31 28.08 -0.57 -8.52
C SER A 31 27.61 0.80 -9.03
N ASP A 32 28.43 1.83 -8.87
CA ASP A 32 28.16 3.16 -9.41
C ASP A 32 28.03 3.17 -10.93
N GLU A 33 28.83 2.35 -11.63
CA GLU A 33 28.78 2.20 -13.08
C GLU A 33 27.45 1.58 -13.54
N GLN A 34 27.03 0.47 -12.92
CA GLN A 34 25.73 -0.15 -13.18
C GLN A 34 24.57 0.80 -12.84
N GLY A 35 24.71 1.55 -11.74
CA GLY A 35 23.76 2.58 -11.35
C GLY A 35 23.59 3.66 -12.43
N ALA A 36 24.68 4.14 -13.02
CA ALA A 36 24.66 5.15 -14.07
C ALA A 36 24.07 4.63 -15.39
N GLU A 37 24.44 3.42 -15.81
CA GLU A 37 23.90 2.78 -17.02
C GLU A 37 22.38 2.62 -16.94
N ASP A 38 21.92 2.13 -15.79
CA ASP A 38 20.49 1.90 -15.60
C ASP A 38 19.68 3.19 -15.47
N ILE A 39 20.24 4.25 -14.88
CA ILE A 39 19.60 5.58 -14.86
C ILE A 39 19.44 6.08 -16.30
N ALA A 40 20.48 5.98 -17.14
CA ALA A 40 20.41 6.41 -18.53
C ALA A 40 19.38 5.60 -19.35
N ALA A 41 19.29 4.29 -19.11
CA ALA A 41 18.28 3.43 -19.73
C ALA A 41 16.86 3.83 -19.29
N LEU A 42 16.65 4.10 -18.00
CA LEU A 42 15.37 4.51 -17.43
C LEU A 42 14.93 5.89 -17.93
N ASP A 43 15.83 6.86 -17.94
CA ASP A 43 15.55 8.20 -18.46
C ASP A 43 15.14 8.12 -19.94
N SER A 44 15.80 7.27 -20.72
CA SER A 44 15.42 7.00 -22.11
C SER A 44 14.03 6.38 -22.25
N GLU A 45 13.62 5.50 -21.33
CA GLU A 45 12.29 4.89 -21.30
C GLU A 45 11.21 5.91 -20.91
N ILE A 46 11.46 6.73 -19.90
CA ILE A 46 10.53 7.78 -19.45
C ILE A 46 10.39 8.87 -20.51
N LEU A 47 11.48 9.29 -21.17
CA LEU A 47 11.41 10.30 -22.24
C LEU A 47 10.61 9.80 -23.45
N LYS A 48 10.74 8.52 -23.81
CA LYS A 48 9.87 7.88 -24.83
C LYS A 48 8.40 7.95 -24.42
N TRP A 49 8.10 7.69 -23.16
CA TRP A 49 6.73 7.75 -22.64
C TRP A 49 6.17 9.19 -22.65
N LEU A 50 6.97 10.16 -22.18
CA LEU A 50 6.56 11.56 -22.08
C LEU A 50 6.49 12.29 -23.44
N HIS A 51 7.14 11.80 -24.49
CA HIS A 51 7.32 12.53 -25.76
C HIS A 51 7.96 13.92 -25.58
N VAL A 52 8.82 14.10 -24.57
CA VAL A 52 9.50 15.36 -24.24
C VAL A 52 11.00 15.23 -24.47
N ASN A 53 11.66 16.31 -24.90
CA ASN A 53 13.12 16.42 -24.96
C ASN A 53 13.64 17.11 -23.67
N GLU A 54 14.67 16.50 -23.08
CA GLU A 54 15.34 16.75 -21.78
C GLU A 54 15.26 18.16 -21.16
N ASP A 55 14.99 18.22 -19.84
CA ASP A 55 15.92 18.71 -18.79
C ASP A 55 15.16 18.74 -17.43
N CYS A 56 15.32 17.73 -16.57
CA CYS A 56 14.82 17.76 -15.19
C CYS A 56 15.42 16.60 -14.38
N GLY A 57 15.83 16.86 -13.14
CA GLY A 57 16.41 15.82 -12.27
C GLY A 57 15.52 14.58 -12.16
N SER A 58 16.13 13.41 -11.92
CA SER A 58 15.51 12.08 -11.72
C SER A 58 14.05 12.00 -12.20
N LEU A 59 13.83 11.83 -13.51
CA LEU A 59 12.48 11.78 -14.13
C LEU A 59 11.56 10.76 -13.43
N ILE A 60 12.14 9.69 -12.89
CA ILE A 60 11.46 8.67 -12.09
C ILE A 60 10.85 9.23 -10.80
N HIS A 61 11.47 10.23 -10.17
CA HIS A 61 10.93 10.91 -9.00
C HIS A 61 9.68 11.72 -9.36
N ALA A 62 9.72 12.45 -10.48
CA ALA A 62 8.57 13.20 -10.99
C ALA A 62 7.41 12.25 -11.38
N LEU A 63 7.72 11.15 -12.05
CA LEU A 63 6.76 10.11 -12.39
C LEU A 63 6.15 9.48 -11.13
N GLY A 64 6.98 9.13 -10.14
CA GLY A 64 6.53 8.60 -8.86
C GLY A 64 5.60 9.55 -8.10
N LYS A 65 5.88 10.85 -8.14
CA LYS A 65 4.99 11.88 -7.57
C LYS A 65 3.65 11.94 -8.31
N TRP A 66 3.65 11.90 -9.63
CA TRP A 66 2.42 11.86 -10.42
C TRP A 66 1.60 10.60 -10.13
N VAL A 67 2.23 9.42 -10.06
CA VAL A 67 1.53 8.18 -9.67
C VAL A 67 0.93 8.31 -8.27
N ASN A 68 1.64 8.94 -7.31
CA ASN A 68 1.10 9.19 -5.98
C ASN A 68 -0.15 10.08 -6.05
N GLU A 69 -0.08 11.18 -6.78
CA GLU A 69 -1.21 12.09 -6.95
C GLU A 69 -2.43 11.39 -7.58
N MET A 70 -2.21 10.46 -8.51
CA MET A 70 -3.28 9.68 -9.12
C MET A 70 -3.87 8.62 -8.17
N LEU A 71 -3.04 7.92 -7.40
CA LEU A 71 -3.49 6.83 -6.52
C LEU A 71 -4.09 7.29 -5.20
N GLN A 72 -3.69 8.46 -4.68
CA GLN A 72 -4.17 8.95 -3.38
C GLN A 72 -5.71 9.05 -3.30
N PRO A 73 -6.42 9.68 -4.27
CA PRO A 73 -7.88 9.71 -4.24
C PRO A 73 -8.51 8.31 -4.25
N ILE A 74 -7.91 7.36 -4.99
CA ILE A 74 -8.39 5.97 -5.10
C ILE A 74 -8.24 5.24 -3.77
N MET A 75 -7.12 5.44 -3.08
CA MET A 75 -6.88 4.86 -1.75
C MET A 75 -7.87 5.39 -0.72
N LEU A 76 -8.17 6.69 -0.77
CA LEU A 76 -9.04 7.34 0.20
C LEU A 76 -10.52 6.93 0.08
N THR A 77 -10.94 6.39 -1.07
CA THR A 77 -12.32 5.89 -1.27
C THR A 77 -12.52 4.44 -0.83
N GLN A 78 -11.45 3.73 -0.43
CA GLN A 78 -11.54 2.32 -0.07
C GLN A 78 -12.41 2.10 1.17
N LYS A 79 -13.26 1.08 1.13
CA LYS A 79 -14.30 0.83 2.16
C LYS A 79 -13.73 0.55 3.55
N THR A 80 -12.58 -0.10 3.64
CA THR A 80 -11.90 -0.41 4.91
C THR A 80 -11.04 0.73 5.41
N TYR A 81 -10.74 1.75 4.60
CA TYR A 81 -9.83 2.82 4.99
C TYR A 81 -10.42 3.73 6.09
N PHE A 82 -9.53 4.22 6.95
CA PHE A 82 -9.74 5.40 7.80
C PHE A 82 -8.40 6.13 8.01
N LYS A 83 -8.44 7.44 8.22
CA LYS A 83 -7.24 8.29 8.23
C LYS A 83 -6.54 8.36 9.58
N ASN A 84 -7.28 8.30 10.69
CA ASN A 84 -6.70 8.52 12.03
C ASN A 84 -7.65 8.10 13.16
N THR A 85 -7.12 8.08 14.38
CA THR A 85 -7.87 7.71 15.58
C THR A 85 -9.16 8.53 15.80
N PRO A 86 -9.19 9.87 15.63
CA PRO A 86 -10.45 10.62 15.71
C PRO A 86 -11.52 10.14 14.74
N GLU A 87 -11.17 9.85 13.49
CA GLU A 87 -12.11 9.31 12.50
C GLU A 87 -12.62 7.93 12.91
N LEU A 88 -11.73 7.04 13.36
CA LEU A 88 -12.12 5.73 13.88
C LEU A 88 -13.12 5.84 15.04
N ILE A 89 -12.89 6.75 15.98
CA ILE A 89 -13.80 6.99 17.09
C ILE A 89 -15.18 7.45 16.60
N ASN A 90 -15.23 8.31 15.59
CA ASN A 90 -16.50 8.76 15.01
C ASN A 90 -17.23 7.61 14.31
N LEU A 91 -16.52 6.82 13.49
CA LEU A 91 -17.07 5.63 12.83
C LEU A 91 -17.65 4.64 13.86
N LEU A 92 -16.94 4.38 14.96
CA LEU A 92 -17.42 3.50 16.03
C LEU A 92 -18.64 4.06 16.76
N ARG A 93 -18.75 5.40 16.91
CA ARG A 93 -19.93 6.04 17.49
C ARG A 93 -21.14 5.97 16.56
N GLU A 94 -20.91 6.07 15.26
CA GLU A 94 -21.96 6.00 14.23
C GLU A 94 -22.59 4.60 14.10
N LEU A 95 -21.87 3.55 14.51
CA LEU A 95 -22.44 2.19 14.60
C LEU A 95 -23.66 2.09 15.54
N GLY A 96 -23.76 3.01 16.52
CA GLY A 96 -24.84 2.97 17.51
C GLY A 96 -24.69 1.82 18.52
N PRO A 97 -25.79 1.31 19.08
CA PRO A 97 -25.75 0.23 20.07
C PRO A 97 -25.15 -1.06 19.50
N ILE A 98 -24.03 -1.50 20.08
CA ILE A 98 -23.37 -2.76 19.71
C ILE A 98 -24.10 -3.93 20.42
N PRO A 99 -24.47 -5.01 19.70
CA PRO A 99 -25.06 -6.20 20.31
C PRO A 99 -24.18 -6.83 21.38
N SER A 100 -24.77 -7.49 22.37
CA SER A 100 -23.99 -8.14 23.46
C SER A 100 -23.24 -9.39 23.00
N ASN A 101 -23.63 -9.98 21.86
CA ASN A 101 -22.98 -11.14 21.25
C ASN A 101 -21.88 -10.74 20.26
N THR A 102 -21.05 -9.76 20.61
CA THR A 102 -19.93 -9.33 19.76
C THR A 102 -18.59 -9.41 20.47
N SER A 103 -17.53 -9.60 19.70
CA SER A 103 -16.15 -9.45 20.17
C SER A 103 -15.37 -8.52 19.24
N ILE A 104 -14.49 -7.70 19.82
CA ILE A 104 -13.58 -6.86 19.06
C ILE A 104 -12.29 -7.64 18.83
N PHE A 105 -11.78 -7.60 17.60
CA PHE A 105 -10.48 -8.15 17.26
C PHE A 105 -9.63 -7.11 16.52
N THR A 106 -8.33 -7.30 16.57
CA THR A 106 -7.34 -6.52 15.82
C THR A 106 -6.49 -7.47 15.01
N TYR A 107 -6.03 -7.03 13.84
CA TYR A 107 -5.11 -7.77 12.99
C TYR A 107 -4.01 -6.82 12.51
N ASP A 108 -2.83 -7.38 12.23
CA ASP A 108 -1.67 -6.63 11.76
C ASP A 108 -1.04 -7.34 10.57
N ALA A 109 -0.74 -6.59 9.51
CA ALA A 109 -0.08 -7.11 8.32
C ALA A 109 1.43 -7.24 8.55
N ILE A 110 1.88 -8.45 8.92
CA ILE A 110 3.29 -8.75 9.19
C ILE A 110 4.15 -8.40 7.96
N LYS A 111 5.00 -7.38 8.10
CA LYS A 111 5.91 -6.91 7.03
C LYS A 111 5.14 -6.64 5.72
N MET A 112 4.10 -5.81 5.77
CA MET A 112 3.26 -5.50 4.60
C MET A 112 4.09 -5.07 3.37
N TYR A 113 4.98 -4.08 3.50
CA TYR A 113 5.72 -3.52 2.37
C TYR A 113 6.69 -4.51 1.70
N PRO A 114 7.51 -5.27 2.45
CA PRO A 114 8.48 -6.20 1.84
C PRO A 114 7.88 -7.53 1.39
N SER A 115 6.68 -7.90 1.88
CA SER A 115 6.04 -9.16 1.54
C SER A 115 5.28 -9.12 0.21
N ILE A 116 4.90 -7.92 -0.26
CA ILE A 116 4.18 -7.76 -1.52
C ILE A 116 5.12 -8.01 -2.70
N GLU A 117 4.82 -9.04 -3.48
CA GLU A 117 5.55 -9.33 -4.72
C GLU A 117 5.17 -8.29 -5.78
N THR A 118 6.18 -7.73 -6.45
CA THR A 118 6.06 -6.56 -7.32
C THR A 118 5.15 -6.84 -8.52
N GLU A 119 5.33 -7.95 -9.21
CA GLU A 119 4.54 -8.28 -10.41
C GLU A 119 3.09 -8.63 -10.05
N ALA A 120 2.86 -9.43 -9.02
CA ALA A 120 1.52 -9.75 -8.50
C ALA A 120 0.78 -8.48 -8.04
N CYS A 121 1.51 -7.51 -7.46
CA CYS A 121 0.94 -6.21 -7.10
C CYS A 121 0.52 -5.42 -8.33
N LEU A 122 1.39 -5.33 -9.34
CA LEU A 122 1.11 -4.65 -10.61
C LEU A 122 -0.08 -5.30 -11.33
N GLU A 123 -0.14 -6.63 -11.40
CA GLU A 123 -1.25 -7.37 -12.00
C GLU A 123 -2.58 -7.07 -11.29
N ARG A 124 -2.59 -7.14 -9.95
CA ARG A 124 -3.80 -6.87 -9.15
C ARG A 124 -4.27 -5.42 -9.30
N LEU A 125 -3.36 -4.45 -9.22
CA LEU A 125 -3.68 -3.03 -9.41
C LEU A 125 -4.15 -2.76 -10.85
N ALA A 126 -3.50 -3.35 -11.85
CA ALA A 126 -3.89 -3.20 -13.25
C ALA A 126 -5.29 -3.75 -13.52
N ALA A 127 -5.60 -4.92 -12.96
CA ALA A 127 -6.93 -5.51 -13.05
C ALA A 127 -7.98 -4.59 -12.41
N TYR A 128 -7.70 -4.05 -11.22
CA TYR A 128 -8.60 -3.14 -10.51
C TYR A 128 -8.81 -1.82 -11.26
N LEU A 129 -7.74 -1.15 -11.69
CA LEU A 129 -7.80 0.14 -12.39
C LEU A 129 -8.50 0.05 -13.76
N ARG A 130 -8.53 -1.13 -14.38
CA ARG A 130 -9.25 -1.37 -15.65
C ARG A 130 -10.72 -1.76 -15.45
N ARG A 131 -11.21 -1.99 -14.23
CA ARG A 131 -12.61 -2.35 -13.99
C ARG A 131 -13.54 -1.23 -14.46
N PRO A 132 -14.62 -1.52 -15.21
CA PRO A 132 -15.60 -0.52 -15.62
C PRO A 132 -16.21 0.24 -14.44
N GLU A 133 -16.47 -0.45 -13.33
CA GLU A 133 -17.04 0.13 -12.11
C GLU A 133 -16.08 1.14 -11.48
N THR A 134 -14.80 0.77 -11.35
CA THR A 134 -13.76 1.66 -10.83
C THR A 134 -13.58 2.90 -11.71
N GLN A 135 -13.61 2.74 -13.03
CA GLN A 135 -13.51 3.87 -13.97
C GLN A 135 -14.76 4.76 -13.98
N ALA A 136 -15.94 4.20 -13.69
CA ALA A 136 -17.17 4.97 -13.59
C ALA A 136 -17.22 5.82 -12.31
N GLU A 137 -16.68 5.32 -11.20
CA GLU A 137 -16.60 6.04 -9.93
C GLU A 137 -15.44 7.04 -9.90
N ILE A 138 -14.31 6.71 -10.54
CA ILE A 138 -13.06 7.45 -10.44
C ILE A 138 -12.56 7.81 -11.85
N THR A 139 -12.79 9.05 -12.26
CA THR A 139 -12.60 9.50 -13.66
C THR A 139 -11.35 10.35 -13.89
N HIS A 140 -10.51 10.61 -12.88
CA HIS A 140 -9.39 11.55 -12.98
C HIS A 140 -8.11 10.97 -13.58
N TYR A 141 -8.08 9.67 -13.90
CA TYR A 141 -6.92 8.98 -14.44
C TYR A 141 -7.24 8.23 -15.73
N HIS A 142 -6.20 7.99 -16.55
CA HIS A 142 -6.27 7.04 -17.65
C HIS A 142 -5.63 5.71 -17.20
N PRO A 143 -6.33 4.57 -17.28
CA PRO A 143 -5.91 3.31 -16.66
C PRO A 143 -4.56 2.83 -17.20
N ASP A 144 -4.39 2.74 -18.52
CA ASP A 144 -3.15 2.20 -19.08
C ASP A 144 -1.94 3.09 -18.81
N ALA A 145 -2.10 4.41 -18.83
CA ALA A 145 -1.04 5.36 -18.53
C ALA A 145 -0.60 5.24 -17.06
N LEU A 146 -1.54 5.09 -16.13
CA LEU A 146 -1.25 4.90 -14.71
C LEU A 146 -0.58 3.55 -14.44
N ILE A 147 -1.03 2.48 -15.10
CA ILE A 147 -0.48 1.13 -14.98
C ILE A 147 0.96 1.07 -15.52
N GLU A 148 1.22 1.67 -16.68
CA GLU A 148 2.57 1.76 -17.24
C GLU A 148 3.50 2.54 -16.32
N ALA A 149 3.05 3.71 -15.83
CA ALA A 149 3.83 4.52 -14.89
C ALA A 149 4.10 3.77 -13.57
N LEU A 150 3.12 3.00 -13.06
CA LEU A 150 3.31 2.13 -11.90
C LEU A 150 4.40 1.09 -12.16
N GLY A 151 4.37 0.43 -13.31
CA GLY A 151 5.38 -0.55 -13.70
C GLY A 151 6.78 0.05 -13.77
N LEU A 152 6.91 1.25 -14.35
CA LEU A 152 8.20 1.96 -14.42
C LEU A 152 8.71 2.31 -13.02
N VAL A 153 7.86 2.86 -12.17
CA VAL A 153 8.24 3.30 -10.81
C VAL A 153 8.58 2.12 -9.90
N MET A 154 7.81 1.03 -9.96
CA MET A 154 8.02 -0.13 -9.09
C MET A 154 9.22 -1.00 -9.50
N ARG A 155 9.51 -1.14 -10.81
CA ARG A 155 10.64 -1.96 -11.29
C ARG A 155 11.99 -1.26 -11.23
N ASN A 156 11.99 0.07 -11.18
CA ASN A 156 13.21 0.87 -11.26
C ASN A 156 13.54 1.62 -9.97
N ASN A 157 13.02 1.14 -8.86
CA ASN A 157 13.24 1.78 -7.57
C ASN A 157 14.68 1.57 -7.08
N ARG A 158 15.41 2.69 -6.98
CA ARG A 158 16.82 2.76 -6.58
C ARG A 158 16.99 3.90 -5.60
N PHE A 159 17.82 3.68 -4.59
CA PHE A 159 18.17 4.74 -3.65
C PHE A 159 19.60 4.58 -3.17
N LYS A 160 20.16 5.68 -2.67
CA LYS A 160 21.49 5.73 -2.09
C LYS A 160 21.37 5.76 -0.57
N PHE A 161 22.08 4.87 0.11
CA PHE A 161 22.22 4.87 1.57
C PHE A 161 23.69 5.00 1.95
N GLY A 162 24.08 6.18 2.45
CA GLY A 162 25.50 6.51 2.60
C GLY A 162 26.18 6.55 1.23
N ASP A 163 27.20 5.70 1.04
CA ASP A 163 27.94 5.54 -0.22
C ASP A 163 27.50 4.32 -1.03
N VAL A 164 26.45 3.62 -0.61
CA VAL A 164 25.98 2.39 -1.26
C VAL A 164 24.75 2.68 -2.12
N LEU A 165 24.81 2.32 -3.39
CA LEU A 165 23.66 2.28 -4.27
C LEU A 165 22.95 0.93 -4.14
N VAL A 166 21.64 1.00 -3.91
CA VAL A 166 20.79 -0.16 -3.68
C VAL A 166 19.65 -0.14 -4.67
N LYS A 167 19.44 -1.26 -5.34
CA LYS A 167 18.26 -1.54 -6.17
C LYS A 167 17.30 -2.42 -5.38
N GLN A 168 16.04 -2.04 -5.34
CA GLN A 168 15.03 -2.94 -4.81
C GLN A 168 14.69 -4.02 -5.85
N ILE A 169 14.73 -5.28 -5.43
CA ILE A 169 14.42 -6.43 -6.28
C ILE A 169 13.08 -7.09 -5.92
N LYS A 170 12.56 -6.82 -4.72
CA LYS A 170 11.26 -7.33 -4.24
C LYS A 170 10.65 -6.39 -3.19
N GLY A 171 9.32 -6.33 -3.14
CA GLY A 171 8.59 -5.47 -2.21
C GLY A 171 8.34 -4.07 -2.75
N ILE A 172 7.70 -3.25 -1.92
CA ILE A 172 7.50 -1.81 -2.17
C ILE A 172 8.46 -1.04 -1.27
N ALA A 173 9.41 -0.26 -1.80
CA ALA A 173 10.39 0.37 -0.92
C ALA A 173 9.71 1.44 -0.08
N MET A 174 10.02 1.41 1.21
CA MET A 174 9.61 2.45 2.12
C MET A 174 10.36 3.74 1.78
N GLY A 175 9.62 4.82 1.52
CA GLY A 175 10.18 6.13 1.19
C GLY A 175 10.18 6.50 -0.29
N MET A 176 9.78 5.60 -1.20
CA MET A 176 9.50 5.99 -2.60
C MET A 176 8.23 6.87 -2.65
N SER A 177 8.13 7.79 -3.60
CA SER A 177 6.82 8.28 -4.05
C SER A 177 6.43 7.32 -5.18
N PRO A 178 5.35 6.50 -5.10
CA PRO A 178 4.15 6.55 -4.25
C PRO A 178 4.04 5.41 -3.21
N ALA A 179 4.94 5.33 -2.22
CA ALA A 179 4.98 4.22 -1.27
C ALA A 179 3.67 4.02 -0.48
N PRO A 180 2.94 5.05 0.00
CA PRO A 180 1.77 4.80 0.85
C PRO A 180 0.52 4.25 0.12
N PRO A 181 0.13 4.73 -1.08
CA PRO A 181 -1.07 4.23 -1.76
C PRO A 181 -0.98 2.78 -2.26
N ILE A 182 0.17 2.36 -2.81
CA ILE A 182 0.31 1.03 -3.44
C ILE A 182 -0.06 -0.12 -2.48
N PRO A 183 0.57 -0.28 -1.31
CA PRO A 183 0.29 -1.40 -0.43
C PRO A 183 -1.11 -1.31 0.17
N ASN A 184 -1.59 -0.08 0.45
CA ASN A 184 -2.95 0.11 0.95
C ASN A 184 -3.99 -0.34 -0.05
N LEU A 185 -3.82 -0.01 -1.33
CA LEU A 185 -4.70 -0.46 -2.41
C LEU A 185 -4.57 -1.96 -2.66
N TYR A 186 -3.36 -2.52 -2.64
CA TYR A 186 -3.15 -3.96 -2.80
C TYR A 186 -3.95 -4.76 -1.77
N VAL A 187 -3.88 -4.37 -0.49
CA VAL A 187 -4.65 -5.00 0.60
C VAL A 187 -6.13 -4.67 0.48
N ALA A 188 -6.51 -3.43 0.17
CA ALA A 188 -7.91 -3.04 0.03
C ALA A 188 -8.65 -3.82 -1.07
N ILE A 189 -7.98 -4.10 -2.19
CA ILE A 189 -8.54 -4.92 -3.28
C ILE A 189 -8.77 -6.36 -2.79
N HIS A 190 -7.82 -6.93 -2.03
CA HIS A 190 -8.01 -8.25 -1.43
C HIS A 190 -9.15 -8.26 -0.40
N GLU A 191 -9.24 -7.22 0.44
CA GLU A 191 -10.34 -7.05 1.40
C GLU A 191 -11.69 -6.98 0.67
N GLU A 192 -11.78 -6.24 -0.43
CA GLU A 192 -12.99 -6.13 -1.24
C GLU A 192 -13.44 -7.46 -1.82
N GLU A 193 -12.50 -8.25 -2.34
CA GLU A 193 -12.76 -9.52 -2.99
C GLU A 193 -13.12 -10.64 -2.01
N GLU A 194 -12.39 -10.73 -0.90
CA GLU A 194 -12.41 -11.91 -0.04
C GLU A 194 -13.03 -11.66 1.34
N VAL A 195 -13.01 -10.42 1.83
CA VAL A 195 -13.32 -10.12 3.25
C VAL A 195 -14.65 -9.38 3.41
N LEU A 196 -14.96 -8.43 2.54
CA LEU A 196 -16.18 -7.60 2.66
C LEU A 196 -17.47 -8.42 2.55
N GLN A 197 -17.43 -9.61 1.94
CA GLN A 197 -18.55 -10.54 1.93
C GLN A 197 -19.02 -10.92 3.35
N TYR A 198 -18.12 -10.95 4.33
CA TYR A 198 -18.46 -11.29 5.72
C TYR A 198 -19.19 -10.16 6.45
N LEU A 199 -19.07 -8.91 5.99
CA LEU A 199 -19.95 -7.82 6.41
C LEU A 199 -21.36 -8.01 5.81
N ALA A 200 -21.45 -8.38 4.53
CA ALA A 200 -22.74 -8.60 3.87
C ALA A 200 -23.51 -9.81 4.44
N CYS A 201 -22.79 -10.85 4.88
CA CYS A 201 -23.36 -12.05 5.51
C CYS A 201 -23.56 -11.92 7.03
N ASN A 202 -23.34 -10.73 7.63
CA ASN A 202 -23.49 -10.45 9.05
C ASN A 202 -22.62 -11.31 9.99
N TRP A 203 -21.42 -11.71 9.56
CA TRP A 203 -20.41 -12.30 10.45
C TRP A 203 -19.58 -11.19 11.10
N LEU A 204 -19.40 -10.09 10.38
CA LEU A 204 -18.77 -8.88 10.88
C LEU A 204 -19.82 -7.78 10.99
N LEU A 205 -19.75 -7.00 12.07
CA LEU A 205 -20.48 -5.74 12.23
C LEU A 205 -19.67 -4.55 11.71
N PHE A 206 -18.34 -4.65 11.77
CA PHE A 206 -17.43 -3.55 11.44
C PHE A 206 -16.08 -4.11 11.02
N LEU A 207 -15.43 -3.46 10.06
CA LEU A 207 -14.06 -3.73 9.64
C LEU A 207 -13.42 -2.46 9.08
N LYS A 208 -12.30 -2.05 9.66
CA LYS A 208 -11.53 -0.88 9.23
C LYS A 208 -10.03 -1.10 9.41
N ARG A 209 -9.22 -0.45 8.58
CA ARG A 209 -7.75 -0.56 8.56
C ARG A 209 -7.08 0.82 8.41
N PHE A 210 -6.02 1.01 9.17
CA PHE A 210 -5.07 2.11 9.07
C PHE A 210 -3.71 1.54 8.70
N ILE A 211 -3.35 1.64 7.42
CA ILE A 211 -2.11 1.09 6.88
C ILE A 211 -2.02 -0.43 7.13
N ASP A 212 -1.22 -0.87 8.09
CA ASP A 212 -1.00 -2.26 8.48
C ASP A 212 -1.89 -2.71 9.64
N ASP A 213 -2.38 -1.78 10.46
CA ASP A 213 -3.22 -2.05 11.62
C ASP A 213 -4.71 -2.10 11.26
N GLY A 214 -5.35 -3.23 11.55
CA GLY A 214 -6.76 -3.49 11.33
C GLY A 214 -7.56 -3.68 12.62
N ILE A 215 -8.84 -3.30 12.57
CA ILE A 215 -9.82 -3.54 13.64
C ILE A 215 -11.12 -4.05 13.05
N GLY A 216 -11.72 -5.03 13.72
CA GLY A 216 -13.03 -5.56 13.37
C GLY A 216 -13.89 -5.88 14.58
N ILE A 217 -15.19 -5.98 14.33
CA ILE A 217 -16.19 -6.42 15.32
C ILE A 217 -16.86 -7.69 14.78
N TRP A 218 -16.58 -8.81 15.43
CA TRP A 218 -17.17 -10.12 15.14
C TRP A 218 -18.55 -10.25 15.78
N LEU A 219 -19.51 -10.80 15.05
CA LEU A 219 -20.84 -11.15 15.51
C LEU A 219 -20.91 -12.65 15.79
N HIS A 220 -21.02 -13.01 17.07
CA HIS A 220 -21.04 -14.42 17.46
C HIS A 220 -22.32 -15.11 17.02
N HIS A 221 -22.15 -16.29 16.44
CA HIS A 221 -23.26 -17.21 16.22
C HIS A 221 -23.73 -17.82 17.57
N PRO A 222 -25.04 -18.03 17.79
CA PRO A 222 -25.53 -18.59 19.05
C PRO A 222 -25.04 -20.02 19.34
N ASP A 223 -24.73 -20.79 18.30
CA ASP A 223 -24.08 -22.10 18.41
C ASP A 223 -22.55 -21.95 18.36
N PRO A 224 -21.81 -22.30 19.43
CA PRO A 224 -20.35 -22.18 19.48
C PRO A 224 -19.60 -22.99 18.42
N ALA A 225 -20.12 -24.15 18.00
CA ALA A 225 -19.43 -24.97 17.00
C ALA A 225 -19.48 -24.32 15.62
N GLU A 226 -20.63 -23.73 15.29
CA GLU A 226 -20.81 -22.96 14.06
C GLU A 226 -20.06 -21.62 14.13
N ASP A 227 -20.00 -20.97 15.31
CA ASP A 227 -19.19 -19.76 15.50
C ASP A 227 -17.70 -20.01 15.24
N GLU A 228 -17.15 -21.09 15.80
CA GLU A 228 -15.77 -21.50 15.58
C GLU A 228 -15.51 -21.87 14.11
N ARG A 229 -16.47 -22.52 13.46
CA ARG A 229 -16.38 -22.85 12.02
C ARG A 229 -16.31 -21.58 11.18
N ARG A 230 -17.18 -20.60 11.44
CA ARG A 230 -17.21 -19.30 10.74
C ARG A 230 -15.92 -18.51 10.98
N TRP A 231 -15.42 -18.49 12.21
CA TRP A 231 -14.17 -17.82 12.55
C TRP A 231 -12.95 -18.43 11.84
N LYS A 232 -12.95 -19.74 11.58
CA LYS A 232 -11.88 -20.41 10.82
C LYS A 232 -11.98 -20.20 9.30
N GLU A 233 -13.17 -19.89 8.81
CA GLU A 233 -13.42 -19.61 7.40
C GLU A 233 -13.11 -18.15 7.05
N PHE A 234 -13.38 -17.24 7.98
CA PHE A 234 -12.89 -15.86 7.98
C PHE A 234 -11.36 -15.81 8.08
#